data_AF-A0A923VG23-F1
#
_entry.id   AF-A0A923VG23-F1
#
_cell.length_a   1.000
_cell.length_b   1.000
_cell.length_c   1.000
_cell.angle_alpha   90.00
_cell.angle_beta   90.00
_cell.angle_gamma   90.00
#
_symmetry.space_group_name_H-M   'P 1'
#
loop_
_entity.id
_entity.type
_entity.pdbx_description
1 polymer ?
#
loop_
_entity_poly.entity_id
_entity_poly.type
_entity_poly.pdbx_seq_one_letter_code
_entity_poly.pdbx_strand_id
1 'polypeptide(L)'
;GSITIDEDLMDAANIIANEKVQVVNVNNGSRLETYVIKGGRGTGVCCLNGPAARQGAEGDIVIVISYALMDFEEAKSFNPSIVFPKAGNKL
;
A
#
# COMPACT_ATOMS: atom_id res chain seq x y z
N GLY A 1 13.12 -4.24 0.10
CA GLY A 1 12.64 -3.93 -1.26
C GLY A 1 11.77 -2.70 -1.20
N SER A 2 11.01 -2.42 -2.26
CA SER A 2 9.96 -1.39 -2.34
C SER A 2 8.64 -2.05 -2.76
N ILE A 3 7.55 -1.28 -2.78
CA ILE A 3 6.30 -1.66 -3.46
C ILE A 3 5.95 -0.61 -4.51
N THR A 4 5.73 -1.04 -5.76
CA THR A 4 5.20 -0.17 -6.82
C THR A 4 3.69 -0.20 -6.77
N ILE A 5 3.03 0.97 -6.69
CA ILE A 5 1.57 1.09 -6.59
C ILE A 5 1.07 2.02 -7.68
N ASP A 6 -0.03 1.65 -8.36
CA ASP A 6 -0.74 2.53 -9.29
C ASP A 6 -1.05 3.89 -8.65
N GLU A 7 -0.76 4.96 -9.39
CA GLU A 7 -1.01 6.33 -8.98
C GLU A 7 -2.49 6.62 -8.62
N ASP A 8 -3.47 6.01 -9.31
CA ASP A 8 -4.89 6.19 -8.95
C ASP A 8 -5.19 5.62 -7.55
N LEU A 9 -4.58 4.49 -7.20
CA LEU A 9 -4.72 3.89 -5.88
C LEU A 9 -3.98 4.70 -4.81
N MET A 10 -2.81 5.24 -5.16
CA MET A 10 -2.05 6.13 -4.27
C MET A 10 -2.86 7.38 -3.94
N ASP A 11 -3.41 8.05 -4.95
CA ASP A 11 -4.24 9.25 -4.77
C ASP A 11 -5.47 8.95 -3.91
N ALA A 12 -6.17 7.84 -4.20
CA ALA A 12 -7.36 7.45 -3.44
C ALA A 12 -7.06 7.09 -1.97
N ALA A 13 -5.89 6.47 -1.72
CA ALA A 13 -5.46 6.07 -0.38
C ALA A 13 -4.68 7.17 0.36
N ASN A 14 -4.50 8.34 -0.27
CA ASN A 14 -3.69 9.44 0.25
C ASN A 14 -2.25 9.02 0.59
N ILE A 15 -1.60 8.27 -0.32
CA ILE A 15 -0.22 7.79 -0.22
C ILE A 15 0.65 8.53 -1.23
N ILE A 16 1.88 8.89 -0.83
CA ILE A 16 2.85 9.59 -1.68
C ILE A 16 4.06 8.72 -2.04
N ALA A 17 4.77 9.10 -3.10
CA ALA A 17 6.00 8.42 -3.49
C ALA A 17 7.07 8.55 -2.39
N ASN A 18 7.84 7.48 -2.17
CA ASN A 18 8.85 7.32 -1.13
C ASN A 18 8.32 7.26 0.30
N GLU A 19 7.00 7.24 0.51
CA GLU A 19 6.41 7.07 1.83
C GLU A 19 6.67 5.67 2.40
N LYS A 20 6.92 5.60 3.72
CA LYS A 20 7.05 4.33 4.43
C LYS A 20 5.66 3.70 4.61
N VAL A 21 5.52 2.45 4.21
CA VAL A 21 4.30 1.66 4.36
C VAL A 21 4.59 0.30 4.98
N GLN A 22 3.59 -0.26 5.66
CA GLN A 22 3.57 -1.67 6.02
C GLN A 22 2.74 -2.43 4.99
N VAL A 23 3.28 -3.52 4.47
CA VAL A 23 2.55 -4.46 3.61
C VAL A 23 2.31 -5.73 4.41
N VAL A 24 1.05 -6.12 4.53
CA VAL A 24 0.65 -7.38 5.16
C VAL A 24 -0.02 -8.27 4.11
N ASN A 25 0.47 -9.50 3.98
CA ASN A 25 0.01 -10.45 2.99
C ASN A 25 -1.00 -11.40 3.62
N VAL A 26 -2.25 -11.38 3.12
CA VAL A 26 -3.36 -12.17 3.64
C VAL A 26 -3.17 -13.66 3.36
N ASN A 27 -2.54 -13.99 2.23
CA ASN A 27 -2.40 -15.35 1.75
C ASN A 27 -1.35 -16.14 2.55
N ASN A 28 -0.28 -15.48 3.00
CA ASN A 28 0.85 -16.17 3.65
C ASN A 28 1.20 -15.64 5.06
N GLY A 29 0.53 -14.59 5.53
CA GLY A 29 0.75 -14.00 6.85
C GLY A 29 2.01 -13.14 7.00
N SER A 30 2.78 -12.92 5.92
CA SER A 30 3.96 -12.07 5.96
C SER A 30 3.62 -10.62 6.28
N ARG A 31 4.50 -9.95 7.01
CA ARG A 31 4.41 -8.55 7.39
C ARG A 31 5.77 -7.91 7.19
N LEU A 32 5.82 -6.86 6.37
CA LEU A 32 7.08 -6.16 6.09
C LEU A 32 6.85 -4.65 6.05
N GLU A 33 7.86 -3.90 6.47
CA GLU A 33 7.92 -2.45 6.27
C GLU A 33 8.79 -2.14 5.05
N THR A 34 8.30 -1.23 4.21
CA THR A 34 8.95 -0.85 2.96
C THR A 34 8.55 0.57 2.57
N TYR A 35 8.86 1.00 1.34
CA TYR A 35 8.48 2.29 0.81
C TYR A 35 7.85 2.17 -0.57
N VAL A 36 7.06 3.19 -0.95
CA VAL A 36 6.28 3.21 -2.19
C VAL A 36 7.09 3.79 -3.36
N ILE A 37 7.04 3.11 -4.50
CA ILE A 37 7.43 3.64 -5.81
C ILE A 37 6.16 3.91 -6.61
N LYS A 38 6.15 5.06 -7.29
CA LYS A 38 5.03 5.46 -8.14
C LYS A 38 4.93 4.55 -9.36
N GLY A 39 3.80 3.87 -9.52
CA GLY A 39 3.44 3.10 -10.70
C GLY A 39 2.77 3.94 -11.78
N GLY A 40 2.58 3.36 -12.97
CA GLY A 40 1.82 4.02 -14.03
C GLY A 40 0.34 4.16 -13.65
N ARG A 41 -0.23 5.35 -13.86
CA ARG A 41 -1.63 5.63 -13.57
C ARG A 41 -2.58 4.73 -14.35
N GLY A 42 -3.60 4.20 -13.68
CA GLY A 42 -4.67 3.39 -14.25
C GLY A 42 -4.24 1.98 -14.68
N THR A 43 -3.01 1.57 -14.37
CA THR A 43 -2.47 0.24 -14.72
C THR A 43 -2.99 -0.88 -13.81
N GLY A 44 -3.36 -0.57 -12.58
CA GLY A 44 -3.67 -1.51 -11.51
C GLY A 44 -2.42 -2.16 -10.90
N VAL A 45 -1.22 -1.62 -11.15
CA VAL A 45 0.03 -2.24 -10.66
C VAL A 45 0.08 -2.22 -9.13
N CYS A 46 0.38 -3.36 -8.55
CA CYS A 46 0.74 -3.53 -7.15
C CYS A 46 1.84 -4.60 -7.09
N CYS A 47 3.11 -4.18 -7.01
CA CYS A 47 4.26 -5.06 -7.23
C CYS A 47 5.29 -4.93 -6.11
N LEU A 48 5.60 -6.03 -5.43
CA LEU A 48 6.70 -6.09 -4.46
C LEU A 48 8.04 -6.24 -5.20
N ASN A 49 8.96 -5.30 -4.99
CA ASN A 49 10.24 -5.26 -5.70
C ASN A 49 11.42 -5.76 -4.85
N GLY A 50 12.40 -6.37 -5.51
CA GLY A 50 13.67 -6.76 -4.90
C GLY A 50 13.46 -7.73 -3.72
N PRO A 51 14.11 -7.52 -2.55
CA PRO A 51 13.93 -8.41 -1.40
C PRO A 51 12.48 -8.54 -0.90
N ALA A 52 11.62 -7.53 -1.17
CA ALA A 52 10.21 -7.61 -0.78
C ALA A 52 9.44 -8.62 -1.64
N ALA A 53 9.89 -8.89 -2.86
CA ALA A 53 9.31 -9.92 -3.74
C ALA A 53 9.38 -11.33 -3.14
N ARG A 54 10.26 -11.57 -2.15
CA ARG A 54 10.33 -12.86 -1.44
C ARG A 54 9.23 -13.05 -0.40
N GLN A 55 8.40 -12.03 -0.16
CA GLN A 55 7.35 -12.01 0.86
C GLN A 55 5.94 -12.14 0.28
N GLY A 56 5.81 -12.32 -1.04
CA GLY A 56 4.54 -12.55 -1.71
C GLY A 56 4.74 -13.06 -3.13
N ALA A 57 3.66 -13.50 -3.75
CA ALA A 57 3.62 -13.94 -5.15
C ALA A 57 2.57 -13.15 -5.93
N GLU A 58 2.65 -13.19 -7.26
CA GLU A 58 1.57 -12.68 -8.10
C GLU A 58 0.24 -13.35 -7.75
N GLY A 59 -0.82 -12.56 -7.59
CA GLY A 59 -2.15 -13.03 -7.20
C GLY A 59 -2.40 -13.07 -5.68
N ASP A 60 -1.39 -12.85 -4.85
CA ASP A 60 -1.60 -12.67 -3.41
C ASP A 60 -2.39 -11.40 -3.12
N ILE A 61 -3.28 -11.48 -2.13
CA ILE A 61 -4.02 -10.34 -1.59
C ILE A 61 -3.17 -9.72 -0.50
N VAL A 62 -2.87 -8.44 -0.66
CA VAL A 62 -2.12 -7.65 0.32
C VAL A 62 -2.94 -6.47 0.80
N ILE A 63 -2.69 -6.04 2.03
CA ILE A 63 -3.15 -4.77 2.58
C ILE A 63 -1.92 -3.88 2.76
N VAL A 64 -1.99 -2.67 2.22
CA VAL A 64 -0.94 -1.64 2.34
C VAL A 64 -1.42 -0.59 3.33
N ILE A 65 -0.60 -0.30 4.34
CA ILE A 65 -0.94 0.59 5.43
C ILE A 65 0.11 1.69 5.51
N SER A 66 -0.33 2.95 5.40
CA SER A 66 0.49 4.09 5.82
C SER A 66 0.09 4.55 7.23
N TYR A 67 1.06 5.08 7.96
CA TYR A 67 0.90 5.61 9.31
C TYR A 67 1.34 7.06 9.35
N ALA A 68 0.61 7.88 10.10
CA ALA A 68 1.00 9.23 10.46
C ALA A 68 1.17 9.34 11.97
N LEU A 69 2.09 10.20 12.40
CA LEU A 69 2.17 10.66 13.77
C LEU A 69 1.37 11.97 13.86
N MET A 70 0.60 12.10 14.92
CA MET A 70 -0.27 13.25 15.16
C MET A 70 -0.44 13.45 16.67
N ASP A 71 -0.91 14.62 17.06
CA ASP A 71 -1.18 14.90 18.46
C ASP A 71 -2.33 14.01 18.98
N PHE A 72 -2.30 13.68 20.27
CA PHE A 72 -3.21 12.70 20.85
C PHE A 72 -4.70 13.06 20.66
N GLU A 73 -5.05 14.33 20.79
CA GLU A 73 -6.45 14.76 20.59
C GLU A 73 -6.85 14.77 19.10
N GLU A 74 -5.93 15.11 18.20
CA GLU A 74 -6.17 14.99 16.75
C GLU A 74 -6.40 13.53 16.36
N ALA A 75 -5.60 12.61 16.92
CA ALA A 75 -5.68 11.16 16.67
C ALA A 75 -7.05 10.55 16.95
N LYS A 76 -7.75 11.03 17.99
CA LYS A 76 -9.08 10.51 18.35
C LYS A 76 -10.14 10.83 17.30
N SER A 77 -9.94 11.90 16.53
CA SER A 77 -10.90 12.39 15.55
C SER A 77 -10.45 12.18 14.10
N PHE A 78 -9.21 11.72 13.89
CA PHE A 78 -8.68 11.45 12.56
C PHE A 78 -9.45 10.34 11.86
N ASN A 79 -9.91 10.64 10.65
CA ASN A 79 -10.56 9.66 9.80
C ASN A 79 -9.58 9.19 8.71
N PRO A 80 -9.13 7.92 8.72
CA PRO A 80 -8.19 7.42 7.73
C PRO A 80 -8.82 7.33 6.34
N SER A 81 -7.98 7.43 5.31
CA SER A 81 -8.38 7.09 3.95
C SER A 81 -8.40 5.56 3.81
N ILE A 82 -9.54 4.99 3.43
CA ILE A 82 -9.71 3.54 3.26
C ILE A 82 -10.23 3.28 1.85
N VAL A 83 -9.50 2.46 1.10
CA VAL A 83 -9.80 2.13 -0.30
C VAL A 83 -9.95 0.63 -0.45
N PHE A 84 -11.03 0.20 -1.11
CA PHE A 84 -11.28 -1.20 -1.48
C PHE A 84 -11.36 -1.31 -3.00
N PRO A 85 -10.24 -1.61 -3.68
CA PRO A 85 -10.25 -1.78 -5.13
C PRO A 85 -11.08 -3.01 -5.55
N LYS A 86 -11.66 -2.93 -6.73
CA LYS A 86 -12.27 -4.05 -7.46
C LYS A 86 -11.18 -4.96 -8.04
N ALA A 87 -11.61 -6.07 -8.64
CA ALA A 87 -10.75 -6.99 -9.36
C ALA A 87 -9.83 -6.28 -10.37
N GLY A 88 -8.56 -6.69 -10.43
CA GLY A 88 -7.54 -6.02 -11.25
C GLY A 88 -7.05 -4.70 -10.66
N ASN A 89 -7.23 -4.48 -9.35
CA ASN A 89 -6.81 -3.29 -8.60
C ASN A 89 -7.35 -1.99 -9.22
N LYS A 90 -8.64 -1.98 -9.56
CA LYS A 90 -9.34 -0.82 -10.15
C LYS A 90 -10.26 -0.16 -9.12
N LEU A 91 -10.39 1.16 -9.17
CA LEU A 91 -11.37 1.91 -8.37
C LEU A 91 -12.81 1.72 -8.90
#